data_AF-A0A2V2XQP2-F1
#
_entry.id   AF-A0A2V2XQP2-F1
#
_cell.length_a   1.000
_cell.length_b   1.000
_cell.length_c   1.000
_cell.angle_alpha   90.00
_cell.angle_beta   90.00
_cell.angle_gamma   90.00
#
_symmetry.space_group_name_H-M   'P 1'
#
loop_
_entity.id
_entity.type
_entity.pdbx_description
1 polymer ?
#
loop_
_entity_poly.entity_id
_entity_poly.type
_entity_poly.pdbx_seq_one_letter_code
_entity_poly.pdbx_strand_id
1 'polypeptide(L)'
;MVDIMARIGCTGKILPIMLAAILVSGLLSPIASITTAQIQRDINLTIMLEKVRSAVVLIVTIVKAAIIWEDFIPQLREVGLDPVVEVSATGFGSGFFVSSDGYIITNGHVINDFQSELDKVRPLLLNFIEKYLEARIKRTGQQPSQEEVRQLFMDIIRAYLTNKLKIQDYTVDVRVGAGRVVSGFANIGKFYTARIAYSSPFEKEDLALLKIEIKNAPSIRVAQENIARVGERVWALGYPGVVTFHQLLSEETLLEPTITEGTVSGYRTKTAGVSVLQSDVTVTHGNSGGPVVNSNGIVVAVTSFGSADPSESGREVPGFNFFVPASYVYDIIRRFSVNNVESETIKFYEEGLRLFYQKQYRAAIERFQIVKNLYPGFPFIDDYITDAQKAILRGEEAPQFPIDTTMIAIIAVGAAAGGGAGYMFLRRRKEVVGRTKEQQGQWQYGQQWGYQQPQQPQQQPSPAQTPWQSPGPQQPPRLPPGYKFCINCGKIIPEDSAKCPYCNADQ
;
A
#
# COMPACT_ATOMS: atom_id res chain seq x y z
N MET A 1 -26.48 -50.08 -2.14
CA MET A 1 -25.04 -50.40 -2.01
C MET A 1 -24.75 -51.44 -0.92
N VAL A 2 -25.49 -51.42 0.20
CA VAL A 2 -25.35 -52.39 1.31
C VAL A 2 -25.66 -53.84 0.88
N ASP A 3 -26.66 -54.06 0.01
CA ASP A 3 -27.03 -55.42 -0.46
C ASP A 3 -26.08 -56.04 -1.49
N ILE A 4 -25.30 -55.24 -2.22
CA ILE A 4 -24.33 -55.74 -3.21
C ILE A 4 -23.05 -56.23 -2.50
N MET A 5 -22.78 -55.71 -1.31
CA MET A 5 -21.55 -55.97 -0.55
C MET A 5 -21.64 -57.20 0.37
N ALA A 6 -22.84 -57.69 0.68
CA ALA A 6 -23.03 -58.90 1.47
C ALA A 6 -22.69 -60.21 0.71
N ARG A 7 -22.61 -60.17 -0.63
CA ARG A 7 -22.27 -61.34 -1.46
C ARG A 7 -20.77 -61.56 -1.68
N ILE A 8 -19.92 -60.62 -1.27
CA ILE A 8 -18.47 -60.72 -1.38
C ILE A 8 -17.95 -60.86 0.04
N GLY A 9 -17.70 -62.10 0.48
CA GLY A 9 -17.28 -62.44 1.85
C GLY A 9 -15.96 -61.78 2.28
N CYS A 10 -16.00 -60.50 2.62
CA CYS A 10 -14.90 -59.73 3.19
C CYS A 10 -15.27 -59.32 4.63
N THR A 11 -15.45 -60.30 5.51
CA THR A 11 -15.39 -60.08 6.94
C THR A 11 -13.93 -59.98 7.37
N GLY A 12 -13.39 -58.76 7.44
CA GLY A 12 -12.04 -58.57 7.97
C GLY A 12 -11.56 -57.13 7.91
N LYS A 13 -11.72 -56.40 9.02
CA LYS A 13 -10.99 -55.20 9.51
C LYS A 13 -10.73 -53.99 8.58
N ILE A 14 -10.97 -54.07 7.27
CA ILE A 14 -10.64 -53.01 6.29
C ILE A 14 -11.79 -52.02 6.11
N LEU A 15 -13.04 -52.49 6.24
CA LEU A 15 -14.25 -51.67 6.09
C LEU A 15 -14.38 -50.53 7.12
N PRO A 16 -14.14 -50.73 8.44
CA PRO A 16 -14.21 -49.63 9.40
C PRO A 16 -13.05 -48.64 9.28
N ILE A 17 -11.88 -49.07 8.79
CA ILE A 17 -10.72 -48.19 8.57
C ILE A 17 -10.94 -47.28 7.35
N MET A 18 -11.53 -47.80 6.27
CA MET A 18 -11.88 -47.01 5.08
C MET A 18 -13.01 -46.00 5.36
N LEU A 19 -14.04 -46.40 6.13
CA LEU A 19 -15.11 -45.48 6.56
C LEU A 19 -14.60 -44.41 7.54
N ALA A 20 -13.70 -44.77 8.47
CA ALA A 20 -13.05 -43.80 9.35
C ALA A 20 -12.14 -42.82 8.58
N ALA A 21 -11.40 -43.30 7.57
CA ALA A 21 -10.56 -42.44 6.73
C ALA A 21 -11.38 -41.47 5.86
N ILE A 22 -12.56 -41.88 5.38
CA ILE A 22 -13.49 -41.03 4.61
C ILE A 22 -14.22 -40.03 5.52
N LEU A 23 -14.57 -40.42 6.75
CA LEU A 23 -15.17 -39.51 7.73
C LEU A 23 -14.16 -38.47 8.26
N VAL A 24 -12.90 -38.86 8.49
CA VAL A 24 -11.83 -37.95 8.92
C VAL A 24 -11.40 -37.01 7.78
N SER A 25 -11.37 -37.46 6.52
CA SER A 25 -11.09 -36.58 5.37
C SER A 25 -12.25 -35.64 5.04
N GLY A 26 -13.50 -36.07 5.25
CA GLY A 26 -14.70 -35.23 5.10
C GLY A 26 -14.85 -34.14 6.16
N LEU A 27 -14.35 -34.38 7.39
CA LEU A 27 -14.42 -33.42 8.50
C LEU A 27 -13.28 -32.37 8.49
N LEU A 28 -12.11 -32.69 7.92
CA LEU A 28 -10.96 -31.76 7.84
C LEU A 28 -11.01 -30.80 6.64
N SER A 29 -11.71 -31.18 5.56
CA SER A 29 -11.80 -30.39 4.33
C SER A 29 -12.52 -29.03 4.47
N PRO A 30 -13.66 -28.89 5.18
CA PRO A 30 -14.32 -27.59 5.32
C PRO A 30 -13.54 -26.63 6.23
N ILE A 31 -12.85 -27.13 7.26
CA ILE A 31 -12.09 -26.30 8.21
C ILE A 31 -10.82 -25.73 7.54
N ALA A 32 -10.08 -26.53 6.77
CA ALA A 32 -8.93 -26.05 6.01
C ALA A 32 -9.31 -25.05 4.91
N SER A 33 -10.48 -25.22 4.27
CA SER A 33 -10.95 -24.30 3.23
C SER A 33 -11.33 -22.92 3.79
N ILE A 34 -11.91 -22.87 5.00
CA ILE A 34 -12.28 -21.63 5.68
C ILE A 34 -11.02 -20.85 6.11
N THR A 35 -9.99 -21.52 6.61
CA THR A 35 -8.74 -20.86 7.03
C THR A 35 -7.96 -20.29 5.84
N THR A 36 -7.87 -21.02 4.72
CA THR A 36 -7.23 -20.50 3.50
C THR A 36 -7.98 -19.30 2.91
N ALA A 37 -9.32 -19.33 2.89
CA ALA A 37 -10.11 -18.21 2.43
C ALA A 37 -9.95 -16.97 3.32
N GLN A 38 -9.87 -17.15 4.64
CA GLN A 38 -9.62 -16.05 5.56
C GLN A 38 -8.23 -15.44 5.37
N ILE A 39 -7.19 -16.27 5.31
CA ILE A 39 -5.81 -15.81 5.05
C ILE A 39 -5.72 -15.04 3.73
N GLN A 40 -6.37 -15.53 2.67
CA GLN A 40 -6.36 -14.85 1.38
C GLN A 40 -7.08 -13.50 1.43
N ARG A 41 -8.16 -13.39 2.21
CA ARG A 41 -8.84 -12.10 2.44
C ARG A 41 -7.94 -11.12 3.17
N ASP A 42 -7.24 -11.58 4.21
CA ASP A 42 -6.35 -10.74 5.00
C ASP A 42 -5.16 -10.25 4.14
N ILE A 43 -4.56 -11.12 3.34
CA ILE A 43 -3.51 -10.74 2.37
C ILE A 43 -4.02 -9.72 1.36
N ASN A 44 -5.21 -9.95 0.78
CA ASN A 44 -5.77 -9.01 -0.20
C ASN A 44 -6.04 -7.64 0.44
N LEU A 45 -6.49 -7.60 1.70
CA LEU A 45 -6.67 -6.36 2.45
C LEU A 45 -5.34 -5.66 2.67
N THR A 46 -4.30 -6.37 3.12
CA THR A 46 -2.96 -5.80 3.31
C THR A 46 -2.41 -5.21 2.02
N ILE A 47 -2.51 -5.94 0.90
CA ILE A 47 -2.05 -5.47 -0.41
C ILE A 47 -2.81 -4.22 -0.84
N MET A 48 -4.13 -4.20 -0.64
CA MET A 48 -4.96 -3.03 -0.92
C MET A 48 -4.51 -1.82 -0.10
N LEU A 49 -4.30 -1.99 1.21
CA LEU A 49 -3.89 -0.90 2.09
C LEU A 49 -2.50 -0.37 1.71
N GLU A 50 -1.52 -1.24 1.47
CA GLU A 50 -0.18 -0.85 1.02
C GLU A 50 -0.21 -0.08 -0.30
N LYS A 51 -1.06 -0.52 -1.23
CA LYS A 51 -1.30 0.18 -2.50
C LYS A 51 -1.80 1.60 -2.27
N VAL A 52 -2.86 1.77 -1.48
CA VAL A 52 -3.44 3.09 -1.19
C VAL A 52 -2.46 3.95 -0.41
N ARG A 53 -1.77 3.38 0.58
CA ARG A 53 -0.76 4.03 1.42
C ARG A 53 0.34 4.69 0.59
N SER A 54 0.77 4.05 -0.49
CA SER A 54 1.81 4.59 -1.38
C SER A 54 1.37 5.83 -2.19
N ALA A 55 0.07 6.06 -2.33
CA ALA A 55 -0.52 7.18 -3.07
C ALA A 55 -0.79 8.42 -2.22
N VAL A 56 -0.74 8.29 -0.88
CA VAL A 56 -1.02 9.37 0.08
C VAL A 56 0.20 10.27 0.21
N VAL A 57 -0.03 11.58 0.32
CA VAL A 57 1.00 12.61 0.42
C VAL A 57 0.74 13.56 1.58
N LEU A 58 1.82 14.10 2.15
CA LEU A 58 1.75 15.15 3.15
C LEU A 58 1.61 16.49 2.42
N ILE A 59 0.63 17.29 2.80
CA ILE A 59 0.45 18.65 2.30
C ILE A 59 0.92 19.61 3.38
N VAL A 60 1.80 20.55 3.02
CA VAL A 60 2.26 21.62 3.89
C VAL A 60 1.95 22.94 3.20
N THR A 61 1.20 23.80 3.87
CA THR A 61 0.81 25.12 3.35
C THR A 61 1.50 26.18 4.19
N ILE A 62 2.20 27.09 3.54
CA ILE A 62 2.89 28.20 4.19
C ILE A 62 2.22 29.48 3.72
N VAL A 63 1.54 30.16 4.64
CA VAL A 63 0.93 31.46 4.40
C VAL A 63 1.88 32.53 4.93
N LYS A 64 2.16 33.56 4.15
CA LYS A 64 3.02 34.69 4.55
C LYS A 64 2.34 36.00 4.25
N ALA A 65 2.59 37.00 5.09
CA ALA A 65 2.18 38.37 4.86
C ALA A 65 3.02 39.35 5.69
N ALA A 66 2.85 40.64 5.43
CA ALA A 66 3.30 41.73 6.28
C ALA A 66 2.09 42.39 6.96
N ILE A 67 2.18 42.59 8.28
CA ILE A 67 1.16 43.30 9.06
C ILE A 67 1.65 44.71 9.37
N ILE A 68 0.77 45.69 9.11
CA ILE A 68 0.98 47.10 9.42
C ILE A 68 -0.20 47.57 10.27
N TRP A 69 0.07 47.95 11.53
CA TRP A 69 -0.94 48.45 12.44
C TRP A 69 -0.51 49.81 12.99
N GLU A 70 -0.94 50.89 12.32
CA GLU A 70 -0.43 52.26 12.53
C GLU A 70 -0.54 52.71 14.00
N ASP A 71 -1.70 52.53 14.61
CA ASP A 71 -1.99 52.88 16.01
C ASP A 71 -1.13 52.09 17.03
N PHE A 72 -0.57 50.94 16.63
CA PHE A 72 0.17 50.03 17.50
C PHE A 72 1.70 50.11 17.31
N ILE A 73 2.18 50.91 16.35
CA ILE A 73 3.60 51.11 16.10
C ILE A 73 4.37 51.57 17.36
N PRO A 74 3.85 52.47 18.22
CA PRO A 74 4.55 52.83 19.45
C PRO A 74 4.87 51.62 20.34
N GLN A 75 3.90 50.72 20.53
CA GLN A 75 4.03 49.49 21.32
C GLN A 75 5.01 48.51 20.68
N LEU A 76 5.04 48.41 19.34
CA LEU A 76 6.04 47.60 18.63
C LEU A 76 7.46 48.11 18.89
N ARG A 77 7.67 49.43 18.81
CA ARG A 77 8.99 50.05 19.09
C ARG A 77 9.43 49.86 20.54
N GLU A 78 8.48 49.94 21.48
CA GLU A 78 8.72 49.67 22.90
C GLU A 78 9.25 48.26 23.15
N VAL A 79 8.92 47.29 22.32
CA VAL A 79 9.44 45.91 22.42
C VAL A 79 10.58 45.61 21.44
N GLY A 80 10.95 46.58 20.59
CA GLY A 80 12.06 46.46 19.63
C GLY A 80 11.68 45.76 18.32
N LEU A 81 10.40 45.75 17.96
CA LEU A 81 9.92 45.27 16.67
C LEU A 81 9.81 46.41 15.65
N ASP A 82 9.95 46.04 14.37
CA ASP A 82 9.76 46.96 13.25
C ASP A 82 8.28 47.34 13.07
N PRO A 83 7.97 48.54 12.51
CA PRO A 83 6.60 48.96 12.21
C PRO A 83 5.85 48.07 11.21
N VAL A 84 6.59 47.32 10.40
CA VAL A 84 6.08 46.32 9.46
C VAL A 84 6.51 44.96 9.97
N VAL A 85 5.56 44.14 10.41
CA VAL A 85 5.86 42.83 11.02
C VAL A 85 5.58 41.73 10.01
N GLU A 86 6.64 41.08 9.55
CA GLU A 86 6.52 39.87 8.73
C GLU A 86 5.99 38.71 9.57
N VAL A 87 4.91 38.10 9.08
CA VAL A 87 4.22 36.99 9.72
C VAL A 87 4.10 35.82 8.77
N SER A 88 4.16 34.63 9.34
CA SER A 88 3.97 33.39 8.61
C SER A 88 3.25 32.37 9.45
N ALA A 89 2.36 31.61 8.83
CA ALA A 89 1.69 30.48 9.44
C ALA A 89 1.87 29.24 8.57
N THR A 90 2.11 28.10 9.21
CA THR A 90 2.23 26.81 8.54
C THR A 90 1.03 25.95 8.91
N GLY A 91 0.27 25.53 7.89
CA GLY A 91 -0.74 24.49 8.01
C GLY A 91 -0.22 23.18 7.43
N PHE A 92 -0.84 22.08 7.84
CA PHE A 92 -0.56 20.77 7.29
C PHE A 92 -1.82 19.94 7.14
N GLY A 93 -1.78 18.98 6.22
CA GLY A 93 -2.86 18.07 5.94
C GLY A 93 -2.37 16.91 5.09
N SER A 94 -3.32 16.18 4.54
CA SER A 94 -3.08 15.03 3.67
C SER A 94 -3.63 15.28 2.28
N GLY A 95 -3.14 14.52 1.32
CA GLY A 95 -3.69 14.46 -0.02
C GLY A 95 -3.41 13.10 -0.64
N PHE A 96 -3.85 12.88 -1.86
CA PHE A 96 -3.52 11.66 -2.60
C PHE A 96 -3.48 11.88 -4.10
N PHE A 97 -2.60 11.13 -4.78
CA PHE A 97 -2.51 11.17 -6.23
C PHE A 97 -3.75 10.56 -6.88
N VAL A 98 -4.40 11.34 -7.73
CA VAL A 98 -5.50 10.89 -8.58
C VAL A 98 -5.07 10.65 -10.03
N SER A 99 -3.83 11.00 -10.39
CA SER A 99 -3.26 10.76 -11.71
C SER A 99 -1.75 10.55 -11.66
N SER A 100 -1.22 9.77 -12.59
CA SER A 100 0.20 9.44 -12.69
C SER A 100 1.09 10.62 -13.14
N ASP A 101 0.48 11.68 -13.68
CA ASP A 101 1.14 12.92 -14.10
C ASP A 101 1.12 14.02 -13.02
N GLY A 102 0.72 13.69 -11.78
CA GLY A 102 0.91 14.56 -10.62
C GLY A 102 -0.28 15.39 -10.18
N TYR A 103 -1.51 15.05 -10.59
CA TYR A 103 -2.70 15.63 -9.97
C TYR A 103 -3.00 15.00 -8.61
N ILE A 104 -3.28 15.86 -7.64
CA ILE A 104 -3.51 15.50 -6.24
C ILE A 104 -4.81 16.14 -5.76
N ILE A 105 -5.58 15.40 -4.98
CA ILE A 105 -6.74 15.93 -4.24
C ILE A 105 -6.36 16.16 -2.79
N THR A 106 -6.82 17.27 -2.22
CA THR A 106 -6.78 17.59 -0.78
C THR A 106 -8.00 18.47 -0.43
N ASN A 107 -8.08 19.04 0.77
CA ASN A 107 -9.13 19.98 1.14
C ASN A 107 -8.78 21.43 0.79
N GLY A 108 -9.82 22.26 0.64
CA GLY A 108 -9.67 23.71 0.47
C GLY A 108 -9.08 24.38 1.71
N HIS A 109 -9.56 24.03 2.90
CA HIS A 109 -9.03 24.61 4.14
C HIS A 109 -7.56 24.27 4.40
N VAL A 110 -7.08 23.11 3.92
CA VAL A 110 -5.66 22.71 4.03
C VAL A 110 -4.76 23.67 3.24
N ILE A 111 -5.24 24.21 2.12
CA ILE A 111 -4.54 25.23 1.32
C ILE A 111 -4.98 26.67 1.66
N ASN A 112 -5.57 26.86 2.83
CA ASN A 112 -6.07 28.14 3.35
C ASN A 112 -7.14 28.80 2.46
N ASP A 113 -7.97 28.01 1.76
CA ASP A 113 -9.12 28.51 1.01
C ASP A 113 -10.38 28.52 1.88
N PHE A 114 -10.75 29.71 2.36
CA PHE A 114 -11.93 29.96 3.18
C PHE A 114 -12.84 31.00 2.52
N GLN A 115 -14.14 30.96 2.79
CA GLN A 115 -15.03 32.03 2.32
C GLN A 115 -14.89 33.31 3.18
N SER A 116 -14.66 33.14 4.47
CA SER A 116 -14.47 34.22 5.44
C SER A 116 -13.05 34.79 5.37
N GLU A 117 -12.93 36.09 5.09
CA GLU A 117 -11.64 36.79 5.08
C GLU A 117 -10.92 36.71 6.44
N LEU A 118 -11.68 36.73 7.54
CA LEU A 118 -11.12 36.62 8.87
C LEU A 118 -10.48 35.24 9.11
N ASP A 119 -11.10 34.16 8.64
CA ASP A 119 -10.55 32.81 8.80
C ASP A 119 -9.26 32.63 8.00
N LYS A 120 -9.16 33.23 6.81
CA LYS A 120 -7.93 33.21 6.00
C LYS A 120 -6.74 33.82 6.72
N VAL A 121 -6.95 34.92 7.45
CA VAL A 121 -5.86 35.70 8.05
C VAL A 121 -5.65 35.41 9.53
N ARG A 122 -6.60 34.74 10.20
CA ARG A 122 -6.51 34.39 11.63
C ARG A 122 -5.15 33.77 12.00
N PRO A 123 -4.60 32.79 11.24
CA PRO A 123 -3.30 32.21 11.58
C PRO A 123 -2.16 33.25 11.59
N LEU A 124 -2.19 34.21 10.67
CA LEU A 124 -1.20 35.29 10.59
C LEU A 124 -1.35 36.29 11.75
N LEU A 125 -2.59 36.59 12.14
CA LEU A 125 -2.88 37.44 13.31
C LEU A 125 -2.41 36.78 14.61
N LEU A 126 -2.57 35.46 14.74
CA LEU A 126 -2.04 34.71 15.89
C LEU A 126 -0.50 34.72 15.92
N ASN A 127 0.16 34.53 14.77
CA ASN A 127 1.61 34.63 14.69
C ASN A 127 2.14 36.04 14.98
N PHE A 128 1.39 37.09 14.62
CA PHE A 128 1.71 38.46 15.04
C PHE A 128 1.69 38.61 16.56
N ILE A 129 0.64 38.10 17.21
CA ILE A 129 0.52 38.13 18.67
C ILE A 129 1.69 37.39 19.30
N GLU A 130 2.00 36.18 18.84
CA GLU A 130 3.12 35.38 19.31
C GLU A 130 4.44 36.15 19.22
N LYS A 131 4.79 36.70 18.04
CA LYS A 131 6.01 37.50 17.84
C LYS A 131 6.07 38.71 18.78
N TYR A 132 4.97 39.44 18.94
CA TYR A 132 4.89 40.57 19.85
C TYR A 132 5.12 40.16 21.31
N LEU A 133 4.44 39.10 21.76
CA LEU A 133 4.56 38.61 23.13
C LEU A 133 5.97 38.05 23.41
N GLU A 134 6.58 37.34 22.47
CA GLU A 134 7.97 36.88 22.59
C GLU A 134 8.95 38.05 22.73
N ALA A 135 8.80 39.10 21.90
CA ALA A 135 9.63 40.29 21.98
C ALA A 135 9.44 41.02 23.32
N ARG A 136 8.19 41.13 23.78
CA ARG A 136 7.85 41.71 25.10
C ARG A 136 8.51 40.92 26.23
N ILE A 137 8.37 39.60 26.26
CA ILE A 137 8.96 38.73 27.29
C ILE A 137 10.48 38.86 27.29
N LYS A 138 11.13 38.86 26.12
CA LYS A 138 12.59 39.04 26.01
C LYS A 138 13.06 40.37 26.59
N ARG A 139 12.25 41.43 26.47
CA ARG A 139 12.61 42.77 26.93
C ARG A 139 12.28 43.04 28.39
N THR A 140 11.16 42.53 28.89
CA THR A 140 10.68 42.80 30.26
C THR A 140 10.99 41.68 31.25
N GLY A 141 11.24 40.46 30.77
CA GLY A 141 11.34 39.24 31.59
C GLY A 141 10.02 38.78 32.20
N GLN A 142 8.88 39.42 31.86
CA GLN A 142 7.58 39.14 32.45
C GLN A 142 6.66 38.40 31.48
N GLN A 143 6.05 37.32 31.96
CA GLN A 143 5.01 36.60 31.23
C GLN A 143 3.70 37.40 31.24
N PRO A 144 3.01 37.55 30.10
CA PRO A 144 1.71 38.21 30.05
C PRO A 144 0.65 37.38 30.79
N SER A 145 -0.26 38.05 31.47
CA SER A 145 -1.46 37.43 32.03
C SER A 145 -2.42 36.99 30.91
N GLN A 146 -3.27 36.00 31.22
CA GLN A 146 -4.29 35.52 30.27
C GLN A 146 -5.22 36.65 29.80
N GLU A 147 -5.52 37.60 30.69
CA GLU A 147 -6.36 38.76 30.37
C GLU A 147 -5.68 39.72 29.39
N GLU A 148 -4.38 39.97 29.54
CA GLU A 148 -3.62 40.79 28.57
C GLU A 148 -3.57 40.13 27.19
N VAL A 149 -3.37 38.81 27.14
CA VAL A 149 -3.38 38.05 25.87
C VAL A 149 -4.76 38.12 25.22
N ARG A 150 -5.83 37.91 26.01
CA ARG A 150 -7.22 38.00 25.54
C ARG A 150 -7.54 39.41 25.03
N GLN A 151 -7.10 40.44 25.73
CA GLN A 151 -7.35 41.83 25.34
C GLN A 151 -6.61 42.18 24.04
N LEU A 152 -5.34 41.81 23.92
CA LEU A 152 -4.56 41.98 22.69
C LEU A 152 -5.22 41.26 21.50
N PHE A 153 -5.70 40.04 21.72
CA PHE A 153 -6.45 39.30 20.70
C PHE A 153 -7.74 40.03 20.29
N MET A 154 -8.50 40.59 21.22
CA MET A 154 -9.70 41.36 20.87
C MET A 154 -9.36 42.66 20.13
N ASP A 155 -8.27 43.33 20.52
CA ASP A 155 -7.84 44.58 19.90
C ASP A 155 -7.33 44.36 18.47
N ILE A 156 -6.60 43.27 18.21
CA ILE A 156 -6.14 42.94 16.85
C ILE A 156 -7.32 42.63 15.93
N ILE A 157 -8.30 41.86 16.41
CA ILE A 157 -9.50 41.52 15.65
C ILE A 157 -10.30 42.80 15.35
N ARG A 158 -10.48 43.67 16.35
CA ARG A 158 -11.14 44.97 16.15
C ARG A 158 -10.38 45.84 15.14
N ALA A 159 -9.06 45.91 15.24
CA ALA A 159 -8.24 46.70 14.32
C ALA A 159 -8.31 46.19 12.88
N TYR A 160 -8.31 44.87 12.69
CA TYR A 160 -8.51 44.25 11.38
C TYR A 160 -9.90 44.57 10.81
N LEU A 161 -10.96 44.34 11.60
CA LEU A 161 -12.34 44.58 11.16
C LEU A 161 -12.65 46.07 10.91
N THR A 162 -11.90 46.99 11.52
CA THR A 162 -12.03 48.45 11.33
C THR A 162 -11.00 49.00 10.34
N ASN A 163 -10.28 48.14 9.62
CA ASN A 163 -9.27 48.48 8.60
C ASN A 163 -8.10 49.36 9.11
N LYS A 164 -7.85 49.34 10.42
CA LYS A 164 -6.70 50.00 11.08
C LYS A 164 -5.44 49.13 11.05
N LEU A 165 -5.63 47.81 10.96
CA LEU A 165 -4.58 46.84 10.72
C LEU A 165 -4.67 46.37 9.27
N LYS A 166 -3.61 46.59 8.50
CA LYS A 166 -3.50 46.22 7.10
C LYS A 166 -2.63 44.98 6.96
N ILE A 167 -3.03 44.10 6.04
CA ILE A 167 -2.28 42.91 5.65
C ILE A 167 -1.82 43.12 4.22
N GLN A 168 -0.52 43.05 3.98
CA GLN A 168 0.12 43.24 2.68
C GLN A 168 0.94 42.00 2.30
N ASP A 169 1.26 41.87 1.01
CA ASP A 169 2.10 40.80 0.47
C ASP A 169 1.63 39.39 0.86
N TYR A 170 0.31 39.20 0.92
CA TYR A 170 -0.30 37.92 1.25
C TYR A 170 0.01 36.89 0.16
N THR A 171 0.68 35.81 0.56
CA THR A 171 1.04 34.71 -0.33
C THR A 171 0.75 33.36 0.33
N VAL A 172 0.39 32.37 -0.50
CA VAL A 172 0.18 30.99 -0.08
C VAL A 172 1.09 30.11 -0.92
N ASP A 173 2.03 29.43 -0.27
CA ASP A 173 2.91 28.43 -0.87
C ASP A 173 2.46 27.03 -0.43
N VAL A 174 2.21 26.14 -1.38
CA VAL A 174 1.74 24.77 -1.12
C VAL A 174 2.83 23.79 -1.51
N ARG A 175 3.29 23.00 -0.54
CA ARG A 175 4.33 21.99 -0.72
C ARG A 175 3.75 20.59 -0.49
N VAL A 176 4.15 19.66 -1.34
CA VAL A 176 3.73 18.25 -1.31
C VAL A 176 4.91 17.37 -0.95
N GLY A 177 4.86 16.73 0.21
CA GLY A 177 5.78 15.68 0.61
C GLY A 177 5.30 14.33 0.09
N ALA A 178 6.08 13.72 -0.80
CA ALA A 178 5.80 12.39 -1.35
C ALA A 178 7.04 11.50 -1.24
N GLY A 179 6.84 10.20 -0.99
CA GLY A 179 7.91 9.22 -0.83
C GLY A 179 8.24 8.94 0.64
N ARG A 180 9.52 8.70 0.96
CA ARG A 180 10.01 8.40 2.31
C ARG A 180 11.14 9.33 2.71
N VAL A 181 11.27 9.63 4.00
CA VAL A 181 12.45 10.29 4.57
C VAL A 181 13.46 9.21 4.97
N VAL A 182 14.67 9.25 4.42
CA VAL A 182 15.77 8.35 4.79
C VAL A 182 16.83 9.20 5.50
N SER A 183 17.21 8.84 6.73
CA SER A 183 18.24 9.58 7.47
C SER A 183 19.62 9.44 6.81
N GLY A 184 20.43 10.50 6.85
CA GLY A 184 21.80 10.51 6.33
C GLY A 184 22.16 11.65 5.36
N PHE A 185 21.21 12.50 4.97
CA PHE A 185 21.48 13.72 4.21
C PHE A 185 20.62 14.87 4.72
N ALA A 186 21.20 16.07 4.79
CA ALA A 186 20.48 17.32 4.93
C ALA A 186 19.58 17.54 3.70
N ASN A 187 18.40 16.94 3.67
CA ASN A 187 17.24 17.31 2.86
C ASN A 187 16.04 16.48 3.34
N ILE A 188 15.23 17.08 4.21
CA ILE A 188 13.98 16.54 4.74
C ILE A 188 13.02 16.36 3.56
N GLY A 189 12.89 15.14 3.02
CA GLY A 189 11.88 14.75 2.01
C GLY A 189 11.97 15.47 0.65
N LYS A 190 11.55 14.80 -0.43
CA LYS A 190 11.36 15.48 -1.72
C LYS A 190 10.02 16.23 -1.69
N PHE A 191 10.06 17.47 -1.23
CA PHE A 191 8.91 18.37 -1.28
C PHE A 191 8.81 19.05 -2.64
N TYR A 192 7.66 18.92 -3.28
CA TYR A 192 7.35 19.57 -4.55
C TYR A 192 6.50 20.81 -4.32
N THR A 193 6.81 21.91 -5.01
CA THR A 193 5.89 23.05 -5.08
C THR A 193 4.69 22.69 -5.94
N ALA A 194 3.49 22.90 -5.41
CA ALA A 194 2.24 22.64 -6.10
C ALA A 194 1.62 23.90 -6.67
N ARG A 195 1.04 23.78 -7.85
CA ARG A 195 0.11 24.76 -8.39
C ARG A 195 -1.32 24.38 -8.00
N ILE A 196 -2.08 25.35 -7.50
CA ILE A 196 -3.51 25.19 -7.24
C ILE A 196 -4.24 25.29 -8.58
N ALA A 197 -4.84 24.20 -9.03
CA ALA A 197 -5.64 24.16 -10.26
C ALA A 197 -7.12 24.47 -9.99
N TYR A 198 -7.62 24.08 -8.81
CA TYR A 198 -8.97 24.34 -8.35
C TYR A 198 -9.00 24.34 -6.82
N SER A 199 -9.91 25.10 -6.25
CA SER A 199 -10.22 25.06 -4.83
C SER A 199 -11.69 25.42 -4.59
N SER A 200 -12.22 24.91 -3.49
CA SER A 200 -13.53 25.25 -2.96
C SER A 200 -13.43 25.43 -1.44
N PRO A 201 -14.07 26.46 -0.87
CA PRO A 201 -13.94 26.79 0.54
C PRO A 201 -14.56 25.74 1.45
N PHE A 202 -14.14 25.78 2.72
CA PHE A 202 -14.56 24.87 3.80
C PHE A 202 -16.08 24.70 3.95
N GLU A 203 -16.81 25.81 3.85
CA GLU A 203 -18.27 25.85 4.03
C GLU A 203 -19.02 25.11 2.91
N LYS A 204 -18.39 24.95 1.73
CA LYS A 204 -18.94 24.26 0.56
C LYS A 204 -18.37 22.84 0.44
N GLU A 205 -17.81 22.47 -0.72
CA GLU A 205 -17.26 21.14 -0.96
C GLU A 205 -15.96 20.88 -0.20
N ASP A 206 -15.23 21.92 0.24
CA ASP A 206 -13.95 21.79 0.93
C ASP A 206 -12.95 20.89 0.19
N LEU A 207 -12.75 21.12 -1.11
CA LEU A 207 -11.85 20.32 -1.95
C LEU A 207 -10.92 21.22 -2.74
N ALA A 208 -9.71 20.72 -3.00
CA ALA A 208 -8.74 21.35 -3.87
C ALA A 208 -8.10 20.33 -4.82
N LEU A 209 -7.83 20.77 -6.05
CA LEU A 209 -7.02 20.05 -7.03
C LEU A 209 -5.68 20.74 -7.14
N LEU A 210 -4.63 20.01 -6.81
CA LEU A 210 -3.24 20.44 -6.93
C LEU A 210 -2.57 19.75 -8.11
N LYS A 211 -1.56 20.41 -8.68
CA LYS A 211 -0.68 19.85 -9.71
C LYS A 211 0.78 20.05 -9.31
N ILE A 212 1.54 18.96 -9.31
CA ILE A 212 3.01 18.97 -9.18
C ILE A 212 3.67 18.39 -10.43
N GLU A 213 4.92 18.78 -10.69
CA GLU A 213 5.69 18.26 -11.83
C GLU A 213 6.36 16.93 -11.48
N ILE A 214 5.67 15.84 -11.83
CA ILE A 214 6.10 14.46 -11.56
C ILE A 214 5.54 13.52 -12.63
N LYS A 215 6.16 12.34 -12.79
CA LYS A 215 5.71 11.28 -13.70
C LYS A 215 5.61 9.97 -12.95
N ASN A 216 4.77 9.07 -13.46
CA ASN A 216 4.56 7.73 -12.91
C ASN A 216 4.19 7.74 -11.42
N ALA A 217 3.50 8.79 -10.96
CA ALA A 217 3.06 8.87 -9.58
C ALA A 217 2.12 7.69 -9.24
N PRO A 218 2.15 7.19 -8.00
CA PRO A 218 1.25 6.14 -7.55
C PRO A 218 -0.18 6.66 -7.44
N SER A 219 -1.00 6.54 -8.50
CA SER A 219 -2.37 7.06 -8.51
C SER A 219 -3.40 6.00 -8.21
N ILE A 220 -4.43 6.38 -7.44
CA ILE A 220 -5.55 5.52 -7.06
C ILE A 220 -6.87 5.99 -7.66
N ARG A 221 -7.81 5.06 -7.81
CA ARG A 221 -9.11 5.31 -8.44
C ARG A 221 -10.08 5.97 -7.48
N VAL A 222 -10.85 6.92 -8.01
CA VAL A 222 -11.95 7.60 -7.32
C VAL A 222 -13.28 7.04 -7.83
N ALA A 223 -14.22 6.79 -6.92
CA ALA A 223 -15.57 6.36 -7.29
C ALA A 223 -16.29 7.47 -8.07
N GLN A 224 -17.03 7.09 -9.11
CA GLN A 224 -17.76 8.05 -9.95
C GLN A 224 -19.03 8.58 -9.29
N GLU A 225 -19.59 7.80 -8.38
CA GLU A 225 -20.83 8.09 -7.67
C GLU A 225 -20.66 7.85 -6.17
N ASN A 226 -21.69 8.21 -5.40
CA ASN A 226 -21.76 7.92 -3.97
C ASN A 226 -22.07 6.43 -3.76
N ILE A 227 -21.02 5.60 -3.78
CA ILE A 227 -21.15 4.15 -3.65
C ILE A 227 -21.10 3.65 -2.20
N ALA A 228 -20.62 4.47 -1.26
CA ALA A 228 -20.48 4.10 0.14
C ALA A 228 -21.86 3.93 0.81
N ARG A 229 -22.13 2.74 1.36
CA ARG A 229 -23.40 2.43 2.02
C ARG A 229 -23.27 2.48 3.54
N VAL A 230 -24.35 2.83 4.23
CA VAL A 230 -24.41 2.72 5.69
C VAL A 230 -24.11 1.28 6.11
N GLY A 231 -23.19 1.09 7.07
CA GLY A 231 -22.69 -0.22 7.49
C GLY A 231 -21.50 -0.74 6.68
N GLU A 232 -21.06 -0.05 5.62
CA GLU A 232 -19.86 -0.43 4.86
C GLU A 232 -18.59 -0.10 5.64
N ARG A 233 -17.65 -1.06 5.70
CA ARG A 233 -16.31 -0.86 6.25
C ARG A 233 -15.48 0.00 5.32
N VAL A 234 -14.78 0.97 5.90
CA VAL A 234 -13.93 1.92 5.18
C VAL A 234 -12.64 2.18 5.94
N TRP A 235 -11.59 2.58 5.21
CA TRP A 235 -10.29 2.92 5.77
C TRP A 235 -9.91 4.35 5.39
N ALA A 236 -9.50 5.15 6.37
CA ALA A 236 -8.95 6.48 6.15
C ALA A 236 -7.42 6.41 6.23
N LEU A 237 -6.75 7.12 5.32
CA LEU A 237 -5.30 7.23 5.32
C LEU A 237 -4.88 8.70 5.32
N GLY A 238 -3.85 9.04 6.09
CA GLY A 238 -3.39 10.42 6.19
C GLY A 238 -2.20 10.61 7.14
N TYR A 239 -1.86 11.87 7.39
CA TYR A 239 -0.75 12.33 8.20
C TYR A 239 -1.27 13.07 9.44
N PRO A 240 -1.78 12.35 10.46
CA PRO A 240 -2.23 12.99 11.69
C PRO A 240 -1.07 13.71 12.37
N GLY A 241 -1.24 15.00 12.69
CA GLY A 241 -0.17 15.82 13.26
C GLY A 241 0.38 15.28 14.59
N VAL A 242 -0.47 14.61 15.36
CA VAL A 242 -0.12 13.95 16.64
C VAL A 242 0.84 12.78 16.48
N VAL A 243 0.97 12.21 15.28
CA VAL A 243 1.97 11.20 14.93
C VAL A 243 3.10 11.86 14.15
N THR A 244 2.78 12.60 13.10
CA THR A 244 3.76 13.20 12.18
C THR A 244 4.76 14.11 12.89
N PHE A 245 4.33 14.91 13.88
CA PHE A 245 5.21 15.86 14.59
C PHE A 245 5.45 15.45 16.05
N HIS A 246 5.30 14.16 16.36
CA HIS A 246 5.50 13.67 17.71
C HIS A 246 6.98 13.69 18.11
N GLN A 247 7.32 14.38 19.20
CA GLN A 247 8.70 14.67 19.61
C GLN A 247 9.55 13.43 19.92
N LEU A 248 8.93 12.28 20.19
CA LEU A 248 9.62 11.02 20.47
C LEU A 248 9.82 10.13 19.23
N LEU A 249 9.22 10.47 18.09
CA LEU A 249 9.33 9.67 16.86
C LEU A 249 10.46 10.22 15.98
N SER A 250 11.11 9.33 15.22
CA SER A 250 12.22 9.71 14.34
C SER A 250 11.72 10.46 13.10
N GLU A 251 12.57 11.34 12.55
CA GLU A 251 12.28 12.07 11.31
C GLU A 251 11.99 11.15 10.11
N GLU A 252 12.47 9.91 10.14
CA GLU A 252 12.20 8.89 9.11
C GLU A 252 10.70 8.55 9.00
N THR A 253 9.94 8.75 10.08
CA THR A 253 8.48 8.49 10.13
C THR A 253 7.63 9.65 9.58
N LEU A 254 8.23 10.81 9.28
CA LEU A 254 7.50 12.01 8.84
C LEU A 254 6.64 11.79 7.59
N LEU A 255 7.09 10.92 6.68
CA LEU A 255 6.39 10.59 5.44
C LEU A 255 5.75 9.19 5.48
N GLU A 256 5.46 8.66 6.67
CA GLU A 256 4.69 7.44 6.84
C GLU A 256 3.22 7.76 7.24
N PRO A 257 2.24 7.54 6.36
CA PRO A 257 0.85 7.84 6.67
C PRO A 257 0.27 6.80 7.63
N THR A 258 -0.60 7.25 8.52
CA THR A 258 -1.40 6.41 9.42
C THR A 258 -2.62 5.87 8.67
N ILE A 259 -3.00 4.63 9.00
CA ILE A 259 -4.20 3.97 8.48
C ILE A 259 -5.15 3.73 9.65
N THR A 260 -6.40 4.16 9.53
CA THR A 260 -7.47 3.89 10.49
C THR A 260 -8.66 3.24 9.81
N GLU A 261 -9.42 2.47 10.57
CA GLU A 261 -10.60 1.75 10.08
C GLU A 261 -11.86 2.21 10.82
N GLY A 262 -12.99 2.20 10.12
CA GLY A 262 -14.32 2.39 10.68
C GLY A 262 -15.41 1.94 9.72
N THR A 263 -16.62 2.39 10.00
CA THR A 263 -17.86 2.05 9.31
C THR A 263 -18.64 3.31 8.98
N VAL A 264 -19.20 3.35 7.78
CA VAL A 264 -20.10 4.42 7.35
C VAL A 264 -21.35 4.44 8.25
N SER A 265 -21.58 5.57 8.92
CA SER A 265 -22.71 5.76 9.84
C SER A 265 -23.91 6.44 9.19
N GLY A 266 -23.72 7.17 8.08
CA GLY A 266 -24.82 7.87 7.41
C GLY A 266 -24.36 8.99 6.47
N TYR A 267 -25.33 9.71 5.91
CA TYR A 267 -25.11 10.96 5.19
C TYR A 267 -25.73 12.12 5.97
N ARG A 268 -25.08 13.28 5.93
CA ARG A 268 -25.56 14.56 6.48
C ARG A 268 -25.44 15.65 5.42
N THR A 269 -26.08 16.78 5.66
CA THR A 269 -26.04 17.92 4.74
C THR A 269 -25.50 19.13 5.49
N LYS A 270 -24.45 19.76 4.96
CA LYS A 270 -23.94 21.04 5.45
C LYS A 270 -24.99 22.13 5.25
N THR A 271 -24.90 23.23 5.99
CA THR A 271 -25.77 24.41 5.81
C THR A 271 -25.77 24.94 4.37
N ALA A 272 -24.63 24.83 3.67
CA ALA A 272 -24.50 25.21 2.26
C ALA A 272 -25.14 24.22 1.26
N GLY A 273 -25.85 23.19 1.74
CA GLY A 273 -26.52 22.19 0.90
C GLY A 273 -25.62 21.05 0.40
N VAL A 274 -24.34 21.03 0.80
CA VAL A 274 -23.38 19.99 0.39
C VAL A 274 -23.57 18.73 1.24
N SER A 275 -23.72 17.58 0.59
CA SER A 275 -23.83 16.28 1.25
C SER A 275 -22.45 15.83 1.75
N VAL A 276 -22.39 15.33 2.98
CA VAL A 276 -21.19 14.75 3.60
C VAL A 276 -21.49 13.35 4.13
N LEU A 277 -20.50 12.47 4.05
CA LEU A 277 -20.52 11.14 4.63
C LEU A 277 -20.12 11.24 6.11
N GLN A 278 -20.88 10.61 7.00
CA GLN A 278 -20.53 10.43 8.41
C GLN A 278 -19.94 9.03 8.60
N SER A 279 -18.83 8.92 9.34
CA SER A 279 -18.22 7.65 9.72
C SER A 279 -17.61 7.74 11.12
N ASP A 280 -17.48 6.59 11.78
CA ASP A 280 -16.77 6.44 13.05
C ASP A 280 -15.26 6.22 12.87
N VAL A 281 -14.77 6.15 11.63
CA VAL A 281 -13.33 5.99 11.35
C VAL A 281 -12.55 7.10 12.05
N THR A 282 -11.55 6.70 12.83
CA THR A 282 -10.80 7.63 13.68
C THR A 282 -9.92 8.54 12.83
N VAL A 283 -10.17 9.84 12.88
CA VAL A 283 -9.33 10.88 12.27
C VAL A 283 -9.15 12.03 13.26
N THR A 284 -8.02 12.70 13.14
CA THR A 284 -7.64 13.91 13.90
C THR A 284 -7.11 14.97 12.94
N HIS A 285 -6.79 16.17 13.45
CA HIS A 285 -6.07 17.19 12.70
C HIS A 285 -4.83 16.62 11.97
N GLY A 286 -4.68 16.96 10.69
CA GLY A 286 -3.66 16.44 9.77
C GLY A 286 -4.16 15.37 8.79
N ASN A 287 -5.22 14.63 9.11
CA ASN A 287 -5.82 13.67 8.16
C ASN A 287 -6.65 14.35 7.06
N SER A 288 -7.06 15.60 7.27
CA SER A 288 -7.84 16.40 6.33
C SER A 288 -7.22 16.38 4.94
N GLY A 289 -8.03 15.99 3.94
CA GLY A 289 -7.63 15.87 2.53
C GLY A 289 -7.16 14.47 2.14
N GLY A 290 -6.94 13.58 3.11
CA GLY A 290 -6.57 12.18 2.88
C GLY A 290 -7.74 11.34 2.34
N PRO A 291 -7.45 10.25 1.60
CA PRO A 291 -8.49 9.41 1.02
C PRO A 291 -9.17 8.52 2.07
N VAL A 292 -10.45 8.28 1.86
CA VAL A 292 -11.21 7.19 2.48
C VAL A 292 -11.56 6.17 1.41
N VAL A 293 -11.16 4.92 1.61
CA VAL A 293 -11.33 3.83 0.63
C VAL A 293 -12.23 2.72 1.16
N ASN A 294 -12.89 2.01 0.25
CA ASN A 294 -13.58 0.76 0.56
C ASN A 294 -12.63 -0.45 0.45
N SER A 295 -13.17 -1.66 0.62
CA SER A 295 -12.41 -2.91 0.58
C SER A 295 -11.76 -3.23 -0.78
N ASN A 296 -12.14 -2.52 -1.84
CA ASN A 296 -11.53 -2.63 -3.16
C ASN A 296 -10.40 -1.60 -3.37
N GLY A 297 -10.11 -0.75 -2.39
CA GLY A 297 -9.13 0.34 -2.52
C GLY A 297 -9.58 1.49 -3.41
N ILE A 298 -10.88 1.59 -3.70
CA ILE A 298 -11.46 2.71 -4.44
C ILE A 298 -11.80 3.82 -3.45
N VAL A 299 -11.39 5.05 -3.75
CA VAL A 299 -11.70 6.22 -2.93
C VAL A 299 -13.21 6.51 -3.01
N VAL A 300 -13.86 6.48 -1.85
CA VAL A 300 -15.30 6.73 -1.68
C VAL A 300 -15.59 8.07 -1.02
N ALA A 301 -14.63 8.65 -0.31
CA ALA A 301 -14.72 9.98 0.27
C ALA A 301 -13.32 10.58 0.56
N VAL A 302 -13.28 11.85 0.95
CA VAL A 302 -12.08 12.58 1.38
C VAL A 302 -12.30 13.09 2.80
N THR A 303 -11.36 12.83 3.70
CA THR A 303 -11.40 13.33 5.08
C THR A 303 -11.50 14.85 5.11
N SER A 304 -12.37 15.44 5.96
CA SER A 304 -12.57 16.89 6.01
C SER A 304 -12.59 17.43 7.45
N PHE A 305 -13.58 17.09 8.28
CA PHE A 305 -13.69 17.63 9.65
C PHE A 305 -14.28 16.64 10.65
N GLY A 306 -13.92 16.79 11.93
CA GLY A 306 -14.54 16.10 13.06
C GLY A 306 -15.60 16.96 13.74
N SER A 307 -16.43 16.33 14.59
CA SER A 307 -17.29 17.05 15.51
C SER A 307 -16.49 17.61 16.68
N ALA A 308 -16.87 18.79 17.17
CA ALA A 308 -16.35 19.34 18.42
C ALA A 308 -17.47 19.45 19.45
N ASP A 309 -17.15 19.28 20.73
CA ASP A 309 -18.11 19.42 21.83
C ASP A 309 -18.57 20.90 21.93
N PRO A 310 -19.87 21.19 21.74
CA PRO A 310 -20.39 22.55 21.80
C PRO A 310 -20.49 23.11 23.23
N SER A 311 -20.37 22.25 24.25
CA SER A 311 -20.48 22.61 25.67
C SER A 311 -19.15 22.71 26.42
N GLU A 312 -18.05 22.18 25.88
CA GLU A 312 -16.74 22.19 26.56
C GLU A 312 -15.53 22.39 25.61
N SER A 313 -14.77 23.48 25.82
CA SER A 313 -13.37 23.69 25.35
C SER A 313 -13.04 23.62 23.84
N GLY A 314 -13.99 23.24 22.97
CA GLY A 314 -13.73 22.99 21.54
C GLY A 314 -13.00 21.67 21.28
N ARG A 315 -13.05 20.71 22.21
CA ARG A 315 -12.42 19.40 22.05
C ARG A 315 -13.11 18.57 20.97
N GLU A 316 -12.32 17.90 20.13
CA GLU A 316 -12.84 16.95 19.14
C GLU A 316 -13.55 15.78 19.84
N VAL A 317 -14.70 15.37 19.29
CA VAL A 317 -15.50 14.24 19.78
C VAL A 317 -15.16 13.00 18.93
N PRO A 318 -14.58 11.95 19.53
CA PRO A 318 -14.24 10.74 18.80
C PRO A 318 -15.46 10.05 18.18
N GLY A 319 -15.28 9.45 16.99
CA GLY A 319 -16.30 8.63 16.32
C GLY A 319 -17.39 9.42 15.56
N PHE A 320 -17.31 10.75 15.52
CA PHE A 320 -18.26 11.59 14.78
C PHE A 320 -17.54 12.46 13.74
N ASN A 321 -17.06 11.80 12.68
CA ASN A 321 -16.24 12.42 11.64
C ASN A 321 -17.00 12.54 10.32
N PHE A 322 -16.64 13.56 9.53
CA PHE A 322 -17.29 13.89 8.28
C PHE A 322 -16.32 13.96 7.11
N PHE A 323 -16.79 13.42 5.98
CA PHE A 323 -15.99 13.19 4.79
C PHE A 323 -16.74 13.71 3.56
N VAL A 324 -16.01 14.29 2.61
CA VAL A 324 -16.57 14.78 1.34
C VAL A 324 -16.70 13.59 0.38
N PRO A 325 -17.90 13.26 -0.10
CA PRO A 325 -18.11 12.10 -0.97
C PRO A 325 -17.32 12.19 -2.29
N ALA A 326 -16.89 11.02 -2.80
CA ALA A 326 -16.09 10.91 -4.02
C ALA A 326 -16.76 11.47 -5.28
N SER A 327 -18.09 11.58 -5.32
CA SER A 327 -18.81 12.21 -6.45
C SER A 327 -18.35 13.65 -6.71
N TYR A 328 -18.15 14.45 -5.65
CA TYR A 328 -17.64 15.82 -5.78
C TYR A 328 -16.20 15.84 -6.32
N VAL A 329 -15.37 14.88 -5.91
CA VAL A 329 -14.01 14.72 -6.43
C VAL A 329 -14.05 14.30 -7.91
N TYR A 330 -14.97 13.41 -8.27
CA TYR A 330 -15.14 12.95 -9.64
C TYR A 330 -15.59 14.07 -10.58
N ASP A 331 -16.45 14.98 -10.12
CA ASP A 331 -16.84 16.18 -10.87
C ASP A 331 -15.64 17.07 -11.18
N ILE A 332 -14.71 17.23 -10.23
CA ILE A 332 -13.44 17.94 -10.44
C ILE A 332 -12.59 17.20 -11.48
N ILE A 333 -12.41 15.88 -11.33
CA ILE A 333 -11.66 15.05 -12.27
C ILE A 333 -12.18 15.22 -13.70
N ARG A 334 -13.52 15.16 -13.89
CA ARG A 334 -14.15 15.36 -15.20
C ARG A 334 -13.94 16.78 -15.74
N ARG A 335 -14.19 17.80 -14.91
CA ARG A 335 -14.08 19.21 -15.30
C ARG A 335 -12.67 19.56 -15.78
N PHE A 336 -11.65 19.02 -15.13
CA PHE A 336 -10.24 19.27 -15.46
C PHE A 336 -9.63 18.20 -16.38
N SER A 337 -10.43 17.25 -16.88
CA SER A 337 -9.99 16.16 -17.75
C SER A 337 -8.79 15.38 -17.17
N VAL A 338 -8.78 15.19 -15.85
CA VAL A 338 -7.74 14.44 -15.15
C VAL A 338 -7.91 12.96 -15.48
N ASN A 339 -6.83 12.30 -15.93
CA ASN A 339 -6.86 10.88 -16.24
C ASN A 339 -6.82 10.03 -14.96
N ASN A 340 -7.97 9.86 -14.31
CA ASN A 340 -8.06 9.04 -13.10
C ASN A 340 -8.10 7.54 -13.42
N VAL A 341 -6.90 6.98 -13.51
CA VAL A 341 -6.68 5.54 -13.63
C VAL A 341 -5.62 5.09 -12.63
N GLU A 342 -5.64 3.80 -12.31
CA GLU A 342 -4.56 3.19 -11.56
C GLU A 342 -3.28 3.20 -12.40
N SER A 343 -2.19 3.74 -11.85
CA SER A 343 -0.93 3.90 -12.59
C SER A 343 -0.20 2.57 -12.80
N GLU A 344 0.68 2.53 -13.81
CA GLU A 344 1.54 1.36 -14.05
C GLU A 344 2.44 1.05 -12.84
N THR A 345 2.96 2.09 -12.18
CA THR A 345 3.72 2.00 -10.93
C THR A 345 2.97 1.19 -9.87
N ILE A 346 1.68 1.49 -9.67
CA ILE A 346 0.83 0.79 -8.72
C ILE A 346 0.58 -0.66 -9.15
N LYS A 347 0.35 -0.93 -10.44
CA LYS A 347 0.11 -2.29 -10.95
C LYS A 347 1.31 -3.21 -10.69
N PHE A 348 2.52 -2.74 -10.99
CA PHE A 348 3.75 -3.51 -10.71
C PHE A 348 3.99 -3.67 -9.21
N TYR A 349 3.65 -2.66 -8.41
CA TYR A 349 3.77 -2.76 -6.96
C TYR A 349 2.81 -3.81 -6.38
N GLU A 350 1.54 -3.80 -6.82
CA GLU A 350 0.55 -4.82 -6.43
C GLU A 350 1.02 -6.23 -6.83
N GLU A 351 1.54 -6.40 -8.04
CA GLU A 351 2.10 -7.68 -8.48
C GLU A 351 3.28 -8.14 -7.59
N GLY A 352 4.21 -7.22 -7.29
CA GLY A 352 5.33 -7.50 -6.39
C GLY A 352 4.89 -7.92 -4.99
N LEU A 353 3.90 -7.23 -4.41
CA LEU A 353 3.32 -7.60 -3.11
C LEU A 353 2.65 -8.98 -3.16
N ARG A 354 1.88 -9.29 -4.21
CA ARG A 354 1.26 -10.61 -4.37
C ARG A 354 2.31 -11.72 -4.40
N LEU A 355 3.37 -11.54 -5.19
CA LEU A 355 4.49 -12.48 -5.27
C LEU A 355 5.21 -12.63 -3.92
N PHE A 356 5.41 -11.51 -3.22
CA PHE A 356 6.03 -11.49 -1.90
C PHE A 356 5.24 -12.32 -0.88
N TYR A 357 3.93 -12.10 -0.77
CA TYR A 357 3.08 -12.87 0.14
C TYR A 357 2.91 -14.34 -0.28
N GLN A 358 3.10 -14.66 -1.57
CA GLN A 358 3.19 -16.03 -2.08
C GLN A 358 4.57 -16.67 -1.87
N LYS A 359 5.51 -15.97 -1.23
CA LYS A 359 6.91 -16.39 -1.00
C LYS A 359 7.72 -16.62 -2.28
N GLN A 360 7.31 -16.00 -3.39
CA GLN A 360 8.06 -15.96 -4.64
C GLN A 360 8.96 -14.72 -4.63
N TYR A 361 9.91 -14.69 -3.70
CA TYR A 361 10.65 -13.48 -3.34
C TYR A 361 11.56 -13.00 -4.48
N ARG A 362 12.13 -13.91 -5.28
CA ARG A 362 12.95 -13.52 -6.45
C ARG A 362 12.13 -12.74 -7.47
N ALA A 363 10.94 -13.27 -7.81
CA ALA A 363 10.02 -12.60 -8.73
C ALA A 363 9.48 -11.29 -8.13
N ALA A 364 9.19 -11.26 -6.82
CA ALA A 364 8.77 -10.05 -6.13
C ALA A 364 9.83 -8.93 -6.24
N ILE A 365 11.10 -9.26 -6.00
CA ILE A 365 12.22 -8.30 -6.13
C ILE A 365 12.28 -7.73 -7.55
N GLU A 366 12.12 -8.55 -8.60
CA GLU A 366 12.10 -8.06 -9.99
C GLU A 366 11.00 -7.02 -10.22
N ARG A 367 9.78 -7.26 -9.72
CA ARG A 367 8.67 -6.30 -9.81
C ARG A 367 8.96 -5.02 -9.04
N PHE A 368 9.48 -5.14 -7.83
CA PHE A 368 9.84 -3.98 -7.02
C PHE A 368 10.94 -3.12 -7.66
N GLN A 369 11.91 -3.72 -8.36
CA GLN A 369 12.93 -2.97 -9.11
C GLN A 369 12.33 -2.20 -10.29
N ILE A 370 11.33 -2.77 -10.99
CA ILE A 370 10.59 -2.03 -12.03
C ILE A 370 9.93 -0.79 -11.42
N VAL A 371 9.28 -0.93 -10.27
CA VAL A 371 8.64 0.20 -9.58
C VAL A 371 9.67 1.28 -9.22
N LYS A 372 10.84 0.91 -8.67
CA LYS A 372 11.92 1.87 -8.39
C LYS A 372 12.41 2.60 -9.64
N ASN A 373 12.47 1.92 -10.78
CA ASN A 373 12.88 2.56 -12.03
C ASN A 373 11.80 3.52 -12.56
N LEU A 374 10.52 3.16 -12.43
CA LEU A 374 9.40 4.02 -12.83
C LEU A 374 9.27 5.25 -11.93
N TYR A 375 9.46 5.06 -10.62
CA TYR A 375 9.30 6.07 -9.59
C TYR A 375 10.38 5.89 -8.49
N PRO A 376 11.57 6.50 -8.65
CA PRO A 376 12.70 6.30 -7.73
C PRO A 376 12.45 6.67 -6.26
N GLY A 377 11.47 7.53 -5.99
CA GLY A 377 11.07 7.94 -4.65
C GLY A 377 9.93 7.10 -4.06
N PHE A 378 9.68 5.89 -4.57
CA PHE A 378 8.55 5.08 -4.12
C PHE A 378 8.73 4.64 -2.66
N PRO A 379 7.74 4.85 -1.78
CA PRO A 379 7.90 4.54 -0.37
C PRO A 379 7.86 3.03 -0.09
N PHE A 380 8.52 2.57 0.98
CA PHE A 380 8.42 1.21 1.56
C PHE A 380 9.02 0.04 0.74
N ILE A 381 9.33 0.23 -0.54
CA ILE A 381 9.83 -0.86 -1.39
C ILE A 381 11.15 -1.45 -0.90
N ASP A 382 12.06 -0.63 -0.38
CA ASP A 382 13.37 -1.11 0.08
C ASP A 382 13.25 -2.07 1.27
N ASP A 383 12.22 -1.92 2.10
CA ASP A 383 11.93 -2.83 3.21
C ASP A 383 11.53 -4.21 2.65
N TYR A 384 10.58 -4.25 1.70
CA TYR A 384 10.15 -5.49 1.06
C TYR A 384 11.27 -6.20 0.31
N ILE A 385 12.12 -5.47 -0.41
CA ILE A 385 13.29 -6.05 -1.09
C ILE A 385 14.25 -6.64 -0.07
N THR A 386 14.52 -5.92 1.02
CA THR A 386 15.43 -6.38 2.08
C THR A 386 14.89 -7.65 2.75
N ASP A 387 13.60 -7.68 3.07
CA ASP A 387 12.98 -8.83 3.72
C ASP A 387 12.90 -10.04 2.79
N ALA A 388 12.60 -9.81 1.51
CA ALA A 388 12.65 -10.83 0.45
C ALA A 388 14.04 -11.45 0.34
N GLN A 389 15.09 -10.64 0.33
CA GLN A 389 16.49 -11.11 0.28
C GLN A 389 16.85 -11.95 1.51
N LYS A 390 16.48 -11.49 2.71
CA LYS A 390 16.70 -12.26 3.94
C LYS A 390 15.94 -13.59 3.92
N ALA A 391 14.70 -13.61 3.43
CA ALA A 391 13.89 -14.82 3.33
C ALA A 391 14.49 -15.84 2.34
N ILE A 392 15.03 -15.38 1.21
CA ILE A 392 15.78 -16.24 0.27
C ILE A 392 16.99 -16.87 0.95
N LEU A 393 17.78 -16.09 1.71
CA LEU A 393 18.95 -16.61 2.44
C LEU A 393 18.57 -17.65 3.51
N ARG A 394 17.37 -17.55 4.08
CA ARG A 394 16.82 -18.54 5.02
C ARG A 394 16.20 -19.76 4.33
N GLY A 395 16.15 -19.79 2.99
CA GLY A 395 15.56 -20.90 2.23
C GLY A 395 14.03 -20.91 2.23
N GLU A 396 13.38 -19.76 2.43
CA GLU A 396 11.92 -19.64 2.53
C GLU A 396 11.21 -19.46 1.18
N GLU A 397 11.95 -19.44 0.06
CA GLU A 397 11.42 -19.30 -1.30
C GLU A 397 10.48 -20.47 -1.64
N ALA A 398 9.26 -20.15 -2.06
CA ALA A 398 8.35 -21.15 -2.58
C ALA A 398 8.87 -21.74 -3.90
N PRO A 399 8.68 -23.05 -4.15
CA PRO A 399 9.02 -23.65 -5.44
C PRO A 399 8.30 -22.93 -6.58
N GLN A 400 9.02 -22.61 -7.66
CA GLN A 400 8.47 -21.90 -8.83
C GLN A 400 7.42 -22.70 -9.62
N PHE A 401 7.28 -24.00 -9.32
CA PHE A 401 6.29 -24.87 -9.94
C PHE A 401 5.23 -25.24 -8.89
N PRO A 402 3.93 -25.14 -9.23
CA PRO A 402 2.91 -25.74 -8.39
C PRO A 402 3.21 -27.24 -8.38
N ILE A 403 3.55 -27.79 -7.20
CA ILE A 403 3.41 -29.22 -7.01
C ILE A 403 1.91 -29.45 -6.99
N ASP A 404 1.34 -29.64 -8.17
CA ASP A 404 -0.06 -29.95 -8.32
C ASP A 404 -0.34 -31.19 -7.46
N THR A 405 -1.25 -31.08 -6.52
CA THR A 405 -1.66 -32.21 -5.69
C THR A 405 -2.22 -33.33 -6.56
N THR A 406 -2.65 -33.04 -7.80
CA THR A 406 -2.96 -34.06 -8.81
C THR A 406 -1.73 -34.85 -9.23
N MET A 407 -0.53 -34.27 -9.32
CA MET A 407 0.70 -34.99 -9.63
C MET A 407 1.09 -35.96 -8.50
N ILE A 408 0.93 -35.53 -7.24
CA ILE A 408 1.11 -36.43 -6.07
C ILE A 408 0.03 -37.52 -6.10
N ALA A 409 -1.21 -37.20 -6.42
CA ALA A 409 -2.30 -38.18 -6.54
C ALA A 409 -2.08 -39.16 -7.71
N ILE A 410 -1.55 -38.71 -8.85
CA ILE A 410 -1.21 -39.54 -10.01
C ILE A 410 -0.06 -40.49 -9.66
N ILE A 411 0.96 -40.00 -8.94
CA ILE A 411 2.06 -40.83 -8.44
C ILE A 411 1.54 -41.86 -7.42
N ALA A 412 0.64 -41.45 -6.51
CA ALA A 412 0.05 -42.34 -5.52
C ALA A 412 -0.88 -43.41 -6.16
N VAL A 413 -1.71 -43.03 -7.13
CA VAL A 413 -2.58 -43.94 -7.90
C VAL A 413 -1.75 -44.86 -8.77
N GLY A 414 -0.69 -44.36 -9.41
CA GLY A 414 0.26 -45.17 -10.17
C GLY A 414 1.00 -46.19 -9.29
N ALA A 415 1.43 -45.79 -8.10
CA ALA A 415 2.06 -46.68 -7.12
C ALA A 415 1.09 -47.74 -6.58
N ALA A 416 -0.18 -47.37 -6.32
CA ALA A 416 -1.22 -48.31 -5.89
C ALA A 416 -1.59 -49.31 -6.99
N ALA A 417 -1.69 -48.85 -8.25
CA ALA A 417 -1.96 -49.71 -9.41
C ALA A 417 -0.79 -50.66 -9.69
N GLY A 418 0.45 -50.17 -9.60
CA GLY A 418 1.67 -50.98 -9.74
C GLY A 418 1.82 -52.01 -8.63
N GLY A 419 1.55 -51.63 -7.37
CA GLY A 419 1.55 -52.53 -6.22
C GLY A 419 0.46 -53.60 -6.30
N GLY A 420 -0.74 -53.23 -6.75
CA GLY A 420 -1.85 -54.16 -6.98
C GLY A 420 -1.57 -55.17 -8.11
N ALA A 421 -1.00 -54.72 -9.22
CA ALA A 421 -0.58 -55.59 -10.32
C ALA A 421 0.55 -56.55 -9.91
N GLY A 422 1.54 -56.06 -9.15
CA GLY A 422 2.60 -56.88 -8.58
C GLY A 422 2.08 -57.94 -7.61
N TYR A 423 1.13 -57.57 -6.73
CA TYR A 423 0.48 -58.51 -5.81
C TYR A 423 -0.35 -59.57 -6.54
N MET A 424 -1.11 -59.19 -7.57
CA MET A 424 -1.87 -60.12 -8.41
C MET A 424 -0.97 -61.08 -9.19
N PHE A 425 0.17 -60.61 -9.70
CA PHE A 425 1.16 -61.44 -10.38
C PHE A 425 1.81 -62.45 -9.43
N LEU A 426 2.17 -62.02 -8.21
CA LEU A 426 2.72 -62.90 -7.17
C LEU A 426 1.70 -63.92 -6.67
N ARG A 427 0.41 -63.55 -6.60
CA ARG A 427 -0.69 -64.46 -6.25
C ARG A 427 -0.94 -65.51 -7.34
N ARG A 428 -0.94 -65.11 -8.63
CA ARG A 428 -1.02 -66.04 -9.77
C ARG A 428 0.13 -67.04 -9.80
N ARG A 429 1.35 -66.61 -9.44
CA ARG A 429 2.49 -67.53 -9.32
C ARG A 429 2.31 -68.58 -8.21
N LYS A 430 1.68 -68.23 -7.08
CA LYS A 430 1.36 -69.21 -6.02
C LYS A 430 0.25 -70.19 -6.41
N GLU A 431 -0.73 -69.75 -7.21
CA GLU A 431 -1.81 -70.62 -7.70
C GLU A 431 -1.35 -71.58 -8.81
N VAL A 432 -0.37 -71.20 -9.63
CA VAL A 432 0.20 -72.06 -10.68
C VAL A 432 1.17 -73.12 -10.12
N VAL A 433 1.83 -72.86 -8.99
CA VAL A 433 2.72 -73.85 -8.33
C VAL A 433 1.93 -74.93 -7.56
N GLY A 434 0.62 -74.74 -7.33
CA GLY A 434 -0.24 -75.72 -6.66
C GLY A 434 -0.94 -76.74 -7.57
N ARG A 435 -0.80 -76.66 -8.89
CA ARG A 435 -1.55 -77.50 -9.86
C ARG A 435 -0.69 -78.38 -10.77
N THR A 436 0.60 -78.54 -10.49
CA THR A 436 1.51 -79.43 -11.24
C THR A 436 1.90 -80.65 -10.41
N LYS A 437 0.90 -81.45 -10.02
CA LYS A 437 1.07 -82.85 -9.65
C LYS A 437 -0.16 -83.63 -10.12
N GLU A 438 -0.31 -83.80 -11.42
CA GLU A 438 -0.81 -85.04 -12.01
C GLU A 438 -0.75 -84.99 -13.53
N GLN A 439 -0.31 -86.11 -14.10
CA GLN A 439 -0.34 -86.51 -15.51
C GLN A 439 0.75 -85.94 -16.44
N GLN A 440 1.86 -86.69 -16.43
CA GLN A 440 2.75 -86.87 -17.58
C GLN A 440 2.07 -87.75 -18.66
N GLY A 441 2.32 -87.41 -19.93
CA GLY A 441 2.54 -88.40 -20.98
C GLY A 441 1.75 -88.22 -22.27
N GLN A 442 2.37 -87.65 -23.31
CA GLN A 442 2.62 -88.34 -24.59
C GLN A 442 3.41 -87.45 -25.58
N TRP A 443 4.32 -88.09 -26.31
CA TRP A 443 5.30 -87.53 -27.25
C TRP A 443 4.76 -87.46 -28.68
N GLN A 444 5.25 -86.51 -29.51
CA GLN A 444 6.03 -86.81 -30.73
C GLN A 444 6.47 -85.55 -31.53
N TYR A 445 7.54 -85.74 -32.30
CA TYR A 445 8.42 -84.74 -32.94
C TYR A 445 8.32 -84.82 -34.48
N GLY A 446 8.65 -83.70 -35.14
CA GLY A 446 9.17 -83.63 -36.53
C GLY A 446 8.16 -83.18 -37.60
N GLN A 447 8.47 -82.40 -38.62
CA GLN A 447 9.72 -81.83 -39.15
C GLN A 447 9.38 -80.67 -40.11
N GLN A 448 10.33 -79.74 -40.36
CA GLN A 448 10.94 -79.49 -41.69
C GLN A 448 11.40 -78.03 -41.91
N TRP A 449 12.52 -77.95 -42.62
CA TRP A 449 13.45 -76.87 -42.94
C TRP A 449 12.99 -75.84 -43.98
N GLY A 450 13.66 -74.68 -44.01
CA GLY A 450 13.89 -73.90 -45.23
C GLY A 450 14.07 -72.39 -45.04
N TYR A 451 15.32 -71.90 -45.18
CA TYR A 451 15.66 -70.46 -45.28
C TYR A 451 15.41 -69.94 -46.70
N GLN A 452 14.92 -68.70 -46.83
CA GLN A 452 15.35 -67.72 -47.84
C GLN A 452 14.82 -66.30 -47.52
N GLN A 453 15.70 -65.29 -47.65
CA GLN A 453 15.41 -63.85 -47.60
C GLN A 453 14.64 -63.39 -48.85
N PRO A 454 13.94 -62.24 -48.80
CA PRO A 454 14.52 -61.06 -49.49
C PRO A 454 14.23 -59.66 -48.88
N GLN A 455 15.23 -58.80 -49.08
CA GLN A 455 15.22 -57.38 -49.48
C GLN A 455 14.57 -56.26 -48.61
N GLN A 456 15.42 -55.26 -48.31
CA GLN A 456 15.08 -53.92 -47.81
C GLN A 456 14.43 -53.04 -48.89
N PRO A 457 13.53 -52.11 -48.51
CA PRO A 457 13.24 -50.91 -49.29
C PRO A 457 13.87 -49.64 -48.71
N GLN A 458 14.21 -48.76 -49.64
CA GLN A 458 14.92 -47.49 -49.55
C GLN A 458 14.18 -46.39 -48.76
N GLN A 459 14.97 -45.50 -48.16
CA GLN A 459 14.55 -44.22 -47.58
C GLN A 459 14.32 -43.16 -48.66
N GLN A 460 13.27 -42.36 -48.50
CA GLN A 460 13.12 -41.03 -49.10
C GLN A 460 12.97 -39.97 -47.99
N PRO A 461 13.47 -38.73 -48.20
CA PRO A 461 13.60 -37.73 -47.13
C PRO A 461 12.35 -36.86 -46.98
N SER A 462 12.09 -36.43 -45.75
CA SER A 462 11.15 -35.36 -45.38
C SER A 462 11.90 -34.23 -44.67
N PRO A 463 11.36 -32.99 -44.68
CA PRO A 463 12.15 -31.76 -44.68
C PRO A 463 12.76 -31.40 -43.32
N ALA A 464 13.88 -30.68 -43.38
CA ALA A 464 14.65 -30.22 -42.24
C ALA A 464 13.80 -29.39 -41.26
N GLN A 465 13.62 -29.92 -40.05
CA GLN A 465 13.25 -29.16 -38.87
C GLN A 465 14.52 -28.84 -38.08
N THR A 466 14.76 -27.56 -37.89
CA THR A 466 15.80 -26.99 -37.03
C THR A 466 15.67 -27.53 -35.60
N PRO A 467 16.76 -28.03 -34.97
CA PRO A 467 16.71 -28.41 -33.57
C PRO A 467 16.60 -27.17 -32.68
N TRP A 468 15.56 -27.11 -31.85
CA TRP A 468 15.51 -26.24 -30.69
C TRP A 468 16.58 -26.68 -29.68
N GLN A 469 17.54 -25.79 -29.42
CA GLN A 469 18.51 -25.94 -28.33
C GLN A 469 17.83 -25.59 -27.00
N SER A 470 18.01 -26.45 -26.00
CA SER A 470 17.65 -26.16 -24.61
C SER A 470 18.37 -24.90 -24.11
N PRO A 471 17.72 -24.00 -23.37
CA PRO A 471 18.44 -22.93 -22.68
C PRO A 471 19.32 -23.56 -21.59
N GLY A 472 20.64 -23.44 -21.75
CA GLY A 472 21.58 -23.77 -20.68
C GLY A 472 21.40 -22.84 -19.46
N PRO A 473 22.01 -23.18 -18.31
CA PRO A 473 21.92 -22.36 -17.10
C PRO A 473 22.40 -20.93 -17.38
N GLN A 474 21.53 -19.96 -17.14
CA GLN A 474 21.86 -18.54 -17.28
C GLN A 474 22.99 -18.19 -16.29
N GLN A 475 24.12 -17.73 -16.81
CA GLN A 475 25.21 -17.18 -16.00
C GLN A 475 24.71 -15.91 -15.28
N PRO A 476 25.11 -15.68 -14.02
CA PRO A 476 24.79 -14.44 -13.33
C PRO A 476 25.29 -13.23 -14.12
N PRO A 477 24.63 -12.06 -14.01
CA PRO A 477 25.00 -10.87 -14.77
C PRO A 477 26.49 -10.54 -14.54
N ARG A 478 27.25 -10.41 -15.62
CA ARG A 478 28.66 -10.04 -15.55
C ARG A 478 28.76 -8.63 -14.96
N LEU A 479 29.43 -8.52 -13.82
CA LEU A 479 29.81 -7.23 -13.24
C LEU A 479 30.71 -6.46 -14.22
N PRO A 480 30.69 -5.12 -14.20
CA PRO A 480 31.71 -4.32 -14.87
C PRO A 480 33.11 -4.74 -14.39
N PRO A 481 34.16 -4.72 -15.25
CA PRO A 481 35.52 -5.03 -14.85
C PRO A 481 35.97 -4.15 -13.67
N GLY A 482 36.62 -4.75 -12.66
CA GLY A 482 37.09 -4.02 -11.47
C GLY A 482 36.05 -3.91 -10.33
N TYR A 483 34.98 -4.70 -10.36
CA TYR A 483 33.96 -4.72 -9.31
C TYR A 483 33.64 -6.16 -8.84
N LYS A 484 33.40 -6.32 -7.54
CA LYS A 484 32.95 -7.57 -6.89
C LYS A 484 31.70 -7.35 -6.06
N PHE A 485 31.02 -8.43 -5.67
CA PHE A 485 29.96 -8.36 -4.68
C PHE A 485 30.55 -8.42 -3.27
N CYS A 486 30.00 -7.62 -2.35
CA CYS A 486 30.34 -7.71 -0.95
C CYS A 486 29.86 -9.03 -0.36
N ILE A 487 30.76 -9.76 0.30
CA ILE A 487 30.47 -11.10 0.85
C ILE A 487 29.38 -11.03 1.94
N ASN A 488 29.28 -9.91 2.67
CA ASN A 488 28.37 -9.78 3.79
C ASN A 488 27.02 -9.15 3.42
N CYS A 489 26.99 -8.09 2.59
CA CYS A 489 25.76 -7.35 2.29
C CYS A 489 25.33 -7.41 0.82
N GLY A 490 26.07 -8.10 -0.05
CA GLY A 490 25.72 -8.30 -1.46
C GLY A 490 25.75 -7.05 -2.34
N LYS A 491 26.23 -5.91 -1.83
CA LYS A 491 26.40 -4.67 -2.60
C LYS A 491 27.61 -4.77 -3.53
N ILE A 492 27.54 -4.12 -4.69
CA ILE A 492 28.66 -4.03 -5.63
C ILE A 492 29.70 -3.06 -5.06
N ILE A 493 30.96 -3.49 -4.98
CA ILE A 493 32.10 -2.73 -4.47
C ILE A 493 33.28 -2.84 -5.45
N PRO A 494 34.23 -1.88 -5.46
CA PRO A 494 35.48 -2.03 -6.21
C PRO A 494 36.22 -3.31 -5.82
N GLU A 495 36.85 -3.97 -6.79
CA GLU A 495 37.52 -5.28 -6.60
C GLU A 495 38.71 -5.20 -5.64
N ASP A 496 39.34 -4.03 -5.53
CA ASP A 496 40.46 -3.69 -4.62
C ASP A 496 40.00 -3.27 -3.21
N SER A 497 38.69 -3.20 -2.95
CA SER A 497 38.18 -2.85 -1.63
C SER A 497 38.45 -3.96 -0.61
N ALA A 498 39.28 -3.68 0.39
CA ALA A 498 39.54 -4.55 1.54
C ALA A 498 38.40 -4.54 2.57
N LYS A 499 37.62 -3.45 2.62
CA LYS A 499 36.41 -3.30 3.45
C LYS A 499 35.24 -2.79 2.64
N CYS A 500 34.03 -3.27 2.97
CA CYS A 500 32.82 -2.79 2.33
C CYS A 500 32.43 -1.42 2.90
N PRO A 501 32.28 -0.37 2.07
CA PRO A 501 31.87 0.95 2.53
C PRO A 501 30.42 0.99 3.04
N TYR A 502 29.61 -0.04 2.74
CA TYR A 502 28.19 -0.09 3.11
C TYR A 502 27.92 -0.85 4.42
N CYS A 503 28.76 -1.82 4.79
CA CYS A 503 28.55 -2.63 6.00
C CYS A 503 29.81 -2.79 6.86
N ASN A 504 30.90 -2.13 6.49
CA ASN A 504 32.18 -2.11 7.21
C ASN A 504 32.84 -3.48 7.46
N ALA A 505 32.40 -4.52 6.74
CA ALA A 505 32.94 -5.87 6.82
C ALA A 505 34.15 -6.03 5.90
N ASP A 506 35.12 -6.87 6.28
CA ASP A 506 36.26 -7.24 5.43
C ASP A 506 35.81 -8.06 4.19
N GLN A 507 36.52 -7.93 3.07
CA GLN A 507 36.03 -8.29 1.72
C GLN A 507 36.91 -9.19 0.88
#